data_AF-A0A6G0VMF9-F1
#
_entry.id   AF-A0A6G0VMF9-F1
#
_cell.length_a   1.000
_cell.length_b   1.000
_cell.length_c   1.000
_cell.angle_alpha   90.00
_cell.angle_beta   90.00
_cell.angle_gamma   90.00
#
_symmetry.space_group_name_H-M   'P 1'
#
loop_
_entity.id
_entity.type
_entity.pdbx_description
1 polymer ?
#
loop_
_entity_poly.entity_id
_entity_poly.type
_entity_poly.pdbx_seq_one_letter_code
_entity_poly.pdbx_strand_id
1 'polypeptide(L)'
;MFKHLTTKHLAMVAIALDEEQETTKGKKRVWVHEILKRRKVEGEFYTLCTTLEEHEEKFFIYFRMSSYQFNILLSKIKNDITKQNTHFREAISAKQKLAVCLRFLATGDSYQTIAFSFRLGHSTVHSIVVEVCTAIIKQLLKEYIPEPKKENWEQISNDFWEIWNFPNCIGALDGKHVVIEAPPNSGT
;
A
#
# COMPACT_ATOMS: atom_id res chain seq x y z
N MET A 1 60.11 22.34 -6.41
CA MET A 1 60.58 20.97 -6.13
C MET A 1 59.99 19.91 -7.09
N PHE A 2 59.66 20.27 -8.35
CA PHE A 2 59.00 19.34 -9.30
C PHE A 2 59.49 19.54 -10.75
N LYS A 3 60.80 19.64 -10.98
CA LYS A 3 61.37 19.86 -12.33
C LYS A 3 61.80 18.58 -13.08
N HIS A 4 61.54 17.39 -12.54
CA HIS A 4 61.96 16.11 -13.14
C HIS A 4 60.87 15.05 -13.29
N LEU A 5 59.58 15.41 -13.25
CA LEU A 5 58.53 14.45 -13.58
C LEU A 5 58.42 14.26 -15.10
N THR A 6 58.94 13.15 -15.59
CA THR A 6 58.64 12.64 -16.93
C THR A 6 57.19 12.17 -17.04
N THR A 7 56.67 12.12 -18.27
CA THR A 7 55.26 11.78 -18.59
C THR A 7 54.79 10.47 -17.96
N LYS A 8 55.69 9.48 -17.80
CA LYS A 8 55.39 8.23 -17.10
C LYS A 8 55.07 8.41 -15.61
N HIS A 9 55.76 9.32 -14.93
CA HIS A 9 55.47 9.62 -13.54
C HIS A 9 54.13 10.34 -13.38
N LEU A 10 53.80 11.26 -14.29
CA LEU A 10 52.49 11.91 -14.31
C LEU A 10 51.36 10.91 -14.61
N ALA A 11 51.59 9.94 -15.51
CA ALA A 11 50.64 8.88 -15.80
C ALA A 11 50.42 7.95 -14.58
N MET A 12 51.48 7.59 -13.85
CA MET A 12 51.35 6.79 -12.63
C MET A 12 50.61 7.55 -11.52
N VAL A 13 50.89 8.85 -11.36
CA VAL A 13 50.16 9.70 -10.40
C VAL A 13 48.69 9.82 -10.81
N ALA A 14 48.38 9.97 -12.10
CA ALA A 14 47.00 10.01 -12.58
C ALA A 14 46.26 8.69 -12.32
N ILE A 15 46.89 7.54 -12.57
CA ILE A 15 46.30 6.22 -12.28
C ILE A 15 46.09 6.03 -10.78
N ALA A 16 47.06 6.39 -9.95
CA ALA A 16 46.95 6.29 -8.49
C ALA A 16 45.83 7.18 -7.94
N LEU A 17 45.67 8.38 -8.49
CA LEU A 17 44.58 9.29 -8.14
C LEU A 17 43.21 8.77 -8.62
N ASP A 18 43.15 8.09 -9.77
CA ASP A 18 41.93 7.47 -10.29
C ASP A 18 41.52 6.25 -9.43
N GLU A 19 42.48 5.43 -9.00
CA GLU A 19 42.26 4.32 -8.05
C GLU A 19 41.85 4.82 -6.65
N GLU A 20 42.44 5.90 -6.13
CA GLU A 20 41.98 6.58 -4.90
C GLU A 20 40.57 7.17 -5.06
N GLN A 21 40.22 7.71 -6.24
CA GLN A 21 38.87 8.18 -6.54
C GLN A 21 37.86 7.03 -6.68
N GLU A 22 38.27 5.84 -7.14
CA GLU A 22 37.39 4.66 -7.18
C GLU A 22 37.15 4.06 -5.80
N THR A 23 38.17 4.02 -4.94
CA THR A 23 38.03 3.53 -3.56
C THR A 23 37.19 4.45 -2.67
N THR A 24 37.10 5.75 -3.01
CA THR A 24 36.26 6.74 -2.31
C THR A 24 34.85 6.93 -2.90
N LYS A 25 34.53 6.33 -4.06
CA LYS A 25 33.16 6.27 -4.58
C LYS A 25 32.33 5.33 -3.70
N GLY A 26 31.65 5.90 -2.71
CA GLY A 26 30.71 5.16 -1.85
C GLY A 26 29.81 4.22 -2.66
N LYS A 27 29.59 3.00 -2.13
CA LYS A 27 28.86 1.92 -2.82
C LYS A 27 27.65 2.47 -3.59
N LYS A 28 27.66 2.29 -4.92
CA LYS A 28 26.56 2.73 -5.79
C LYS A 28 25.23 2.25 -5.19
N ARG A 29 24.31 3.18 -4.93
CA ARG A 29 22.96 2.86 -4.47
C ARG A 29 22.31 1.97 -5.53
N VAL A 30 22.01 0.73 -5.15
CA VAL A 30 21.31 -0.21 -6.02
C VAL A 30 19.93 0.38 -6.32
N TRP A 31 19.65 0.68 -7.59
CA TRP A 31 18.39 1.31 -8.00
C TRP A 31 17.16 0.44 -7.71
N VAL A 32 17.29 -0.88 -7.87
CA VAL A 32 16.28 -1.87 -7.46
C VAL A 32 16.99 -3.08 -6.85
N HIS A 33 16.72 -3.36 -5.57
CA HIS A 33 17.28 -4.49 -4.85
C HIS A 33 16.92 -5.83 -5.52
N GLU A 34 17.83 -6.82 -5.47
CA GLU A 34 17.69 -8.09 -6.20
C GLU A 34 16.43 -8.87 -5.82
N ILE A 35 16.07 -8.87 -4.54
CA ILE A 35 14.83 -9.48 -4.02
C ILE A 35 13.59 -8.96 -4.76
N LEU A 36 13.58 -7.66 -5.09
CA LEU A 36 12.46 -6.99 -5.77
C LEU A 36 12.46 -7.26 -7.28
N LYS A 37 13.62 -7.58 -7.89
CA LYS A 37 13.69 -7.93 -9.32
C LYS A 37 12.89 -9.20 -9.63
N ARG A 38 12.80 -10.12 -8.67
CA ARG A 38 12.03 -11.38 -8.78
C ARG A 38 10.53 -11.24 -8.50
N ARG A 39 9.99 -10.02 -8.48
CA ARG A 39 8.56 -9.75 -8.22
C ARG A 39 7.58 -10.59 -9.04
N LYS A 40 7.85 -10.80 -10.34
CA LYS A 40 6.95 -11.56 -11.23
C LYS A 40 6.93 -13.06 -10.96
N VAL A 41 8.00 -13.59 -10.36
CA VAL A 41 8.20 -15.03 -10.18
C VAL A 41 7.93 -15.45 -8.74
N GLU A 42 8.37 -14.63 -7.79
CA GLU A 42 8.34 -14.96 -6.36
C GLU A 42 7.46 -14.00 -5.54
N GLY A 43 6.81 -13.03 -6.18
CA GLY A 43 5.93 -12.08 -5.50
C GLY A 43 4.53 -12.66 -5.31
N GLU A 44 3.97 -12.47 -4.12
CA GLU A 44 2.68 -13.05 -3.69
C GLU A 44 1.52 -12.78 -4.65
N PHE A 45 1.53 -11.64 -5.36
CA PHE A 45 0.53 -11.35 -6.38
C PHE A 45 0.52 -12.36 -7.55
N TYR A 46 1.69 -12.83 -7.97
CA TYR A 46 1.80 -13.73 -9.13
C TYR A 46 1.77 -15.21 -8.72
N THR A 47 2.21 -15.53 -7.51
CA THR A 47 2.30 -16.92 -7.02
C THR A 47 1.06 -17.36 -6.25
N LEU A 48 0.51 -16.49 -5.40
CA LEU A 48 -0.60 -16.82 -4.51
C LEU A 48 -1.93 -16.26 -5.03
N CYS A 49 -1.99 -14.97 -5.37
CA CYS A 49 -3.29 -14.33 -5.70
C CYS A 49 -3.94 -14.94 -6.93
N THR A 50 -3.15 -15.38 -7.91
CA THR A 50 -3.61 -16.13 -9.10
C THR A 50 -4.30 -17.44 -8.70
N THR A 51 -3.67 -18.22 -7.84
CA THR A 51 -4.22 -19.47 -7.30
C THR A 51 -5.45 -19.22 -6.42
N LEU A 52 -5.47 -18.11 -5.67
CA LEU A 52 -6.63 -17.76 -4.83
C LEU A 52 -7.88 -17.47 -5.66
N GLU A 53 -7.75 -16.92 -6.86
CA GLU A 53 -8.91 -16.64 -7.74
C GLU A 53 -9.67 -17.91 -8.14
N GLU A 54 -9.04 -19.08 -8.07
CA GLU A 54 -9.68 -20.38 -8.33
C GLU A 54 -10.44 -20.91 -7.10
N HIS A 55 -10.20 -20.35 -5.91
CA HIS A 55 -10.74 -20.80 -4.63
C HIS A 55 -11.43 -19.67 -3.88
N GLU A 56 -12.72 -19.44 -4.16
CA GLU A 56 -13.50 -18.30 -3.64
C GLU A 56 -13.43 -18.14 -2.11
N GLU A 57 -13.53 -19.24 -1.34
CA GLU A 57 -13.44 -19.19 0.12
C GLU A 57 -12.08 -18.66 0.60
N LYS A 58 -10.99 -19.10 -0.04
CA LYS A 58 -9.64 -18.67 0.31
C LYS A 58 -9.41 -17.23 -0.13
N PHE A 59 -9.93 -16.85 -1.30
CA PHE A 59 -9.91 -15.47 -1.78
C PHE A 59 -10.60 -14.55 -0.77
N PHE A 60 -11.80 -14.93 -0.30
CA PHE A 60 -12.55 -14.16 0.68
C PHE A 60 -11.83 -14.05 2.01
N ILE A 61 -11.23 -15.14 2.52
CA ILE A 61 -10.42 -15.07 3.76
C ILE A 61 -9.24 -14.12 3.59
N TYR A 62 -8.60 -14.16 2.42
CA TYR A 62 -7.38 -13.40 2.17
C TYR A 62 -7.62 -11.90 1.98
N PHE A 63 -8.68 -11.52 1.24
CA PHE A 63 -9.02 -10.12 0.92
C PHE A 63 -10.20 -9.54 1.70
N ARG A 64 -10.92 -10.37 2.48
CA ARG A 64 -12.20 -10.02 3.14
C ARG A 64 -13.26 -9.50 2.16
N MET A 65 -13.19 -9.97 0.92
CA MET A 65 -14.02 -9.55 -0.21
C MET A 65 -14.12 -10.68 -1.22
N SER A 66 -15.29 -10.86 -1.84
CA SER A 66 -15.46 -11.86 -2.91
C SER A 66 -14.70 -11.48 -4.18
N SER A 67 -14.35 -12.46 -5.02
CA SER A 67 -13.69 -12.20 -6.31
C SER A 67 -14.57 -11.35 -7.23
N TYR A 68 -15.89 -11.57 -7.19
CA TYR A 68 -16.86 -10.75 -7.92
C TYR A 68 -16.83 -9.28 -7.50
N GLN A 69 -16.93 -9.00 -6.19
CA GLN A 69 -16.89 -7.63 -5.67
C GLN A 69 -15.52 -6.98 -5.93
N PHE A 70 -14.43 -7.74 -5.84
CA PHE A 70 -13.10 -7.27 -6.17
C PHE A 70 -13.04 -6.74 -7.60
N ASN A 71 -13.59 -7.49 -8.57
CA ASN A 71 -13.59 -7.07 -9.97
C ASN A 71 -14.51 -5.87 -10.24
N ILE A 72 -15.67 -5.79 -9.56
CA ILE A 72 -16.52 -4.59 -9.61
C ILE A 72 -15.74 -3.38 -9.08
N LEU A 73 -15.15 -3.49 -7.90
CA LEU A 73 -14.39 -2.41 -7.29
C LEU A 73 -13.24 -1.97 -8.20
N LEU A 74 -12.49 -2.93 -8.74
CA LEU A 74 -11.42 -2.67 -9.69
C LEU A 74 -11.94 -1.88 -10.89
N SER A 75 -13.07 -2.27 -11.49
CA SER A 75 -13.62 -1.57 -12.66
C SER A 75 -13.96 -0.11 -12.37
N LYS A 76 -14.45 0.21 -11.16
CA LYS A 76 -14.79 1.58 -10.74
C LYS A 76 -13.56 2.47 -10.55
N ILE A 77 -12.48 1.93 -9.97
CA ILE A 77 -11.29 2.72 -9.60
C ILE A 77 -10.13 2.62 -10.61
N LYS A 78 -10.19 1.69 -11.57
CA LYS A 78 -9.09 1.36 -12.49
C LYS A 78 -8.47 2.59 -13.16
N ASN A 79 -9.31 3.52 -13.61
CA ASN A 79 -8.85 4.71 -14.32
C ASN A 79 -8.04 5.65 -13.42
N ASP A 80 -8.37 5.74 -12.13
CA ASP A 80 -7.69 6.61 -11.18
C ASP A 80 -6.34 6.02 -10.71
N ILE A 81 -6.21 4.69 -10.68
CA ILE A 81 -5.02 4.00 -10.13
C ILE A 81 -4.08 3.43 -11.20
N THR A 82 -4.43 3.48 -12.49
CA THR A 82 -3.56 2.96 -13.55
C THR A 82 -2.42 3.92 -13.84
N LYS A 83 -1.19 3.41 -13.87
CA LYS A 83 0.02 4.18 -14.22
C LYS A 83 0.56 3.71 -15.57
N GLN A 84 1.17 4.64 -16.31
CA GLN A 84 1.80 4.34 -17.59
C GLN A 84 3.12 3.60 -17.39
N ASN A 85 3.42 2.67 -18.30
CA ASN A 85 4.72 2.02 -18.35
C ASN A 85 5.78 3.02 -18.85
N THR A 86 6.97 2.96 -18.26
CA THR A 86 8.12 3.75 -18.71
C THR A 86 9.17 2.83 -19.30
N HIS A 87 10.06 3.34 -20.15
CA HIS A 87 11.19 2.58 -20.69
C HIS A 87 12.12 2.00 -19.60
N PHE A 88 12.13 2.61 -18.42
CA PHE A 88 13.00 2.22 -17.32
C PHE A 88 12.33 1.21 -16.38
N ARG A 89 11.01 1.31 -16.16
CA ARG A 89 10.28 0.45 -15.23
C ARG A 89 8.84 0.20 -15.67
N GLU A 90 8.46 -1.07 -15.63
CA GLU A 90 7.08 -1.50 -15.77
C GLU A 90 6.24 -1.10 -14.54
N ALA A 91 5.12 -0.45 -14.81
CA ALA A 91 4.19 -0.01 -13.79
C ALA A 91 3.56 -1.21 -13.06
N ILE A 92 3.21 -0.99 -11.80
CA ILE A 92 2.42 -1.96 -11.04
C ILE A 92 0.98 -1.88 -11.58
N SER A 93 0.43 -3.03 -11.96
CA SER A 93 -0.92 -3.11 -12.53
C SER A 93 -1.98 -2.64 -11.53
N ALA A 94 -3.09 -2.09 -12.01
CA ALA A 94 -4.21 -1.67 -11.16
C ALA A 94 -4.72 -2.81 -10.27
N LYS A 95 -4.80 -4.03 -10.83
CA LYS A 95 -5.19 -5.26 -10.10
C LYS A 95 -4.22 -5.56 -8.95
N GLN A 96 -2.91 -5.46 -9.19
CA GLN A 96 -1.89 -5.67 -8.15
C GLN A 96 -1.95 -4.59 -7.07
N LYS A 97 -2.17 -3.32 -7.44
CA LYS A 97 -2.34 -2.23 -6.47
C LYS A 97 -3.54 -2.46 -5.56
N LEU A 98 -4.68 -2.85 -6.13
CA LEU A 98 -5.88 -3.15 -5.36
C LEU A 98 -5.65 -4.34 -4.43
N ALA A 99 -5.00 -5.41 -4.89
CA ALA A 99 -4.65 -6.56 -4.05
C ALA A 99 -3.78 -6.16 -2.84
N VAL A 100 -2.74 -5.35 -3.07
CA VAL A 100 -1.86 -4.84 -1.99
C VAL A 100 -2.67 -4.02 -0.97
N CYS A 101 -3.53 -3.12 -1.44
CA CYS A 101 -4.35 -2.28 -0.57
C CYS A 101 -5.36 -3.10 0.25
N LEU A 102 -6.10 -4.02 -0.40
CA LEU A 102 -7.06 -4.87 0.29
C LEU A 102 -6.37 -5.81 1.28
N ARG A 103 -5.18 -6.32 0.95
CA ARG A 103 -4.42 -7.14 1.90
C ARG A 103 -4.07 -6.36 3.17
N PHE A 104 -3.66 -5.11 3.03
CA PHE A 104 -3.41 -4.21 4.16
C PHE A 104 -4.68 -3.97 4.98
N LEU A 105 -5.80 -3.60 4.34
CA LEU A 105 -7.07 -3.33 5.02
C LEU A 105 -7.67 -4.57 5.70
N ALA A 106 -7.49 -5.75 5.11
CA ALA A 106 -8.00 -7.01 5.63
C ALA A 106 -7.28 -7.49 6.89
N THR A 107 -5.98 -7.18 7.03
CA THR A 107 -5.12 -7.74 8.09
C THR A 107 -4.63 -6.71 9.10
N GLY A 108 -4.51 -5.44 8.72
CA GLY A 108 -3.81 -4.43 9.50
C GLY A 108 -2.30 -4.68 9.63
N ASP A 109 -1.71 -5.52 8.77
CA ASP A 109 -0.27 -5.84 8.80
C ASP A 109 0.59 -4.62 8.44
N SER A 110 1.86 -4.66 8.83
CA SER A 110 2.79 -3.58 8.53
C SER A 110 3.05 -3.45 7.03
N TYR A 111 3.28 -2.22 6.56
CA TYR A 111 3.72 -1.99 5.18
C TYR A 111 5.02 -2.73 4.85
N GLN A 112 5.87 -2.97 5.84
CA GLN A 112 7.14 -3.67 5.67
C GLN A 112 6.92 -5.15 5.32
N THR A 113 6.02 -5.83 6.05
CA THR A 113 5.68 -7.24 5.79
C THR A 113 5.10 -7.39 4.39
N ILE A 114 4.11 -6.55 4.05
CA ILE A 114 3.46 -6.57 2.73
C ILE A 114 4.46 -6.26 1.62
N ALA A 115 5.39 -5.32 1.84
CA ALA A 115 6.44 -5.00 0.89
C ALA A 115 7.35 -6.21 0.60
N PHE A 116 7.74 -6.97 1.62
CA PHE A 116 8.51 -8.19 1.42
C PHE A 116 7.72 -9.26 0.67
N SER A 117 6.48 -9.55 1.09
CA SER A 117 5.68 -10.63 0.48
C SER A 117 5.30 -10.34 -0.98
N PHE A 118 4.87 -9.10 -1.28
CA PHE A 118 4.55 -8.68 -2.65
C PHE A 118 5.79 -8.29 -3.47
N ARG A 119 6.98 -8.27 -2.86
CA ARG A 119 8.26 -7.85 -3.46
C ARG A 119 8.18 -6.46 -4.07
N LEU A 120 7.70 -5.53 -3.26
CA LEU A 120 7.60 -4.11 -3.55
C LEU A 120 8.49 -3.31 -2.58
N GLY A 121 8.77 -2.06 -2.93
CA GLY A 121 9.44 -1.16 -1.99
C GLY A 121 8.48 -0.72 -0.90
N HIS A 122 8.96 -0.57 0.34
CA HIS A 122 8.14 -0.10 1.48
C HIS A 122 7.37 1.20 1.14
N SER A 123 8.07 2.21 0.62
CA SER A 123 7.44 3.48 0.20
C SER A 123 6.42 3.27 -0.92
N THR A 124 6.66 2.31 -1.81
CA THR A 124 5.72 2.00 -2.90
C THR A 124 4.43 1.39 -2.36
N VAL A 125 4.51 0.46 -1.39
CA VAL A 125 3.33 -0.12 -0.74
C VAL A 125 2.52 0.96 -0.05
N HIS A 126 3.17 1.81 0.75
CA HIS A 126 2.50 2.92 1.41
C HIS A 126 1.79 3.84 0.40
N SER A 127 2.47 4.27 -0.66
CA SER A 127 1.86 5.10 -1.70
C SER A 127 0.69 4.41 -2.39
N ILE A 128 0.75 3.09 -2.63
CA ILE A 128 -0.34 2.32 -3.22
C ILE A 128 -1.57 2.31 -2.31
N VAL A 129 -1.38 2.09 -1.01
CA VAL A 129 -2.49 2.05 -0.04
C VAL A 129 -3.20 3.40 -0.02
N VAL A 130 -2.45 4.50 0.05
CA VAL A 130 -3.03 5.85 0.02
C VAL A 130 -3.74 6.11 -1.32
N GLU A 131 -3.06 5.86 -2.45
CA GLU A 131 -3.60 6.07 -3.81
C GLU A 131 -4.93 5.32 -4.02
N VAL A 132 -4.99 4.05 -3.63
CA VAL A 132 -6.18 3.21 -3.79
C VAL A 132 -7.30 3.66 -2.85
N CYS A 133 -7.02 3.93 -1.57
CA CYS A 133 -8.04 4.42 -0.64
C CYS A 133 -8.62 5.76 -1.10
N THR A 134 -7.80 6.69 -1.60
CA THR A 134 -8.28 7.96 -2.16
C THR A 134 -9.18 7.73 -3.37
N ALA A 135 -8.82 6.82 -4.27
CA ALA A 135 -9.65 6.47 -5.42
C ALA A 135 -10.99 5.84 -5.00
N ILE A 136 -10.99 4.95 -4.01
CA ILE A 136 -12.21 4.34 -3.45
C ILE A 136 -13.11 5.43 -2.87
N ILE A 137 -12.58 6.32 -2.03
CA ILE A 137 -13.36 7.43 -1.45
C ILE A 137 -13.94 8.31 -2.56
N LYS A 138 -13.12 8.71 -3.53
CA LYS A 138 -13.55 9.58 -4.63
C LYS A 138 -14.71 8.97 -5.43
N GLN A 139 -14.66 7.67 -5.72
CA GLN A 139 -15.62 7.01 -6.61
C GLN A 139 -16.83 6.43 -5.88
N LEU A 140 -16.68 5.95 -4.65
CA LEU A 140 -17.73 5.19 -3.94
C LEU A 140 -18.37 5.96 -2.78
N LEU A 141 -17.74 6.99 -2.21
CA LEU A 141 -18.24 7.62 -0.98
C LEU A 141 -19.70 8.09 -1.11
N LYS A 142 -20.04 8.74 -2.23
CA LYS A 142 -21.41 9.26 -2.45
C LYS A 142 -22.47 8.16 -2.63
N GLU A 143 -22.06 7.00 -3.16
CA GLU A 143 -22.96 5.86 -3.41
C GLU A 143 -23.26 5.10 -2.12
N TYR A 144 -22.24 4.89 -1.27
CA TYR A 144 -22.36 4.07 -0.06
C TYR A 144 -22.59 4.87 1.22
N ILE A 145 -22.22 6.15 1.24
CA ILE A 145 -22.41 7.07 2.37
C ILE A 145 -23.11 8.34 1.85
N PRO A 146 -24.41 8.24 1.48
CA PRO A 146 -25.17 9.40 1.06
C PRO A 146 -25.39 10.37 2.22
N GLU A 147 -25.69 11.63 1.89
CA GLU A 147 -25.99 12.65 2.90
C GLU A 147 -27.26 12.25 3.69
N PRO A 148 -27.15 12.07 5.02
CA PRO A 148 -28.27 11.61 5.81
C PRO A 148 -29.31 12.72 5.97
N LYS A 149 -30.59 12.38 5.72
CA LYS A 149 -31.72 13.29 5.90
C LYS A 149 -32.32 13.13 7.30
N LYS A 150 -33.07 14.14 7.76
CA LYS A 150 -33.74 14.12 9.07
C LYS A 150 -34.63 12.88 9.23
N GLU A 151 -35.36 12.54 8.18
CA GLU A 151 -36.27 11.40 8.14
C GLU A 151 -35.53 10.07 8.35
N ASN A 152 -34.31 9.94 7.79
CA ASN A 152 -33.49 8.76 7.97
C ASN A 152 -33.05 8.61 9.44
N TRP A 153 -32.68 9.71 10.10
CA TRP A 153 -32.28 9.67 11.51
C TRP A 153 -33.45 9.34 12.44
N GLU A 154 -34.62 9.91 12.17
CA GLU A 154 -35.84 9.60 12.93
C GLU A 154 -36.21 8.13 12.78
N GLN A 155 -36.14 7.58 11.57
CA GLN A 155 -36.38 6.17 11.32
C GLN A 155 -35.40 5.28 12.09
N ILE A 156 -34.08 5.53 11.99
CA ILE A 156 -33.08 4.74 12.71
C ILE A 156 -33.31 4.80 14.23
N SER A 157 -33.58 5.98 14.78
CA SER A 157 -33.84 6.12 16.21
C SER A 157 -35.08 5.35 16.67
N ASN A 158 -36.13 5.33 15.85
CA ASN A 158 -37.34 4.56 16.16
C ASN A 158 -37.08 3.05 16.09
N ASP A 159 -36.37 2.58 15.06
CA ASP A 159 -36.00 1.16 14.93
C ASP A 159 -35.18 0.71 16.15
N PHE A 160 -34.23 1.53 16.60
CA PHE A 160 -33.42 1.20 17.78
C PHE A 160 -34.24 1.14 19.08
N TRP A 161 -35.22 2.04 19.20
CA TRP A 161 -36.15 2.05 20.32
C TRP A 161 -37.06 0.83 20.32
N GLU A 162 -37.67 0.48 19.19
CA GLU A 162 -38.62 -0.63 19.08
C GLU A 162 -37.96 -1.99 19.31
N ILE A 163 -36.75 -2.19 18.78
CA ILE A 163 -36.08 -3.51 18.81
C ILE A 163 -35.28 -3.69 20.11
N TRP A 164 -34.61 -2.65 20.59
CA TRP A 164 -33.66 -2.75 21.71
C TRP A 164 -33.97 -1.84 22.89
N ASN A 165 -35.08 -1.08 22.88
CA ASN A 165 -35.43 -0.10 23.91
C ASN A 165 -34.31 0.92 24.14
N PHE A 166 -33.59 1.29 23.07
CA PHE A 166 -32.42 2.15 23.13
C PHE A 166 -32.70 3.50 22.44
N PRO A 167 -33.05 4.56 23.21
CA PRO A 167 -33.56 5.81 22.65
C PRO A 167 -32.44 6.66 22.04
N ASN A 168 -32.78 7.48 21.04
CA ASN A 168 -31.90 8.45 20.38
C ASN A 168 -30.64 7.84 19.73
N CYS A 169 -30.64 6.55 19.40
CA CYS A 169 -29.56 5.95 18.64
C CYS A 169 -29.72 6.22 17.16
N ILE A 170 -28.72 6.85 16.59
CA ILE A 170 -28.70 7.23 15.18
C ILE A 170 -27.88 6.25 14.34
N GLY A 171 -27.28 5.24 14.94
CA GLY A 171 -26.54 4.21 14.24
C GLY A 171 -25.58 3.47 15.16
N ALA A 172 -25.09 2.33 14.68
CA ALA A 172 -24.08 1.54 15.35
C ALA A 172 -22.86 1.39 14.44
N LEU A 173 -21.67 1.52 15.03
CA LEU A 173 -20.41 1.17 14.40
C LEU A 173 -19.86 -0.04 15.15
N ASP A 174 -19.55 -1.10 14.41
CA ASP A 174 -18.91 -2.28 14.98
C ASP A 174 -17.50 -1.95 15.50
N GLY A 175 -16.99 -2.79 16.40
CA GLY A 175 -15.87 -2.52 17.29
C GLY A 175 -14.64 -1.93 16.61
N LYS A 176 -14.29 -0.70 17.00
CA LYS A 176 -12.98 -0.10 16.77
C LYS A 176 -12.25 0.04 18.10
N HIS A 177 -11.04 -0.49 18.20
CA HIS A 177 -10.18 -0.18 19.34
C HIS A 177 -9.77 1.30 19.26
N VAL A 178 -10.40 2.13 20.09
CA VAL A 178 -10.01 3.52 20.28
C VAL A 178 -9.09 3.56 21.50
N VAL A 179 -7.81 3.85 21.28
CA VAL A 179 -6.87 4.07 22.39
C VAL A 179 -7.29 5.38 23.07
N ILE A 180 -7.78 5.28 24.30
CA ILE A 180 -8.11 6.44 25.12
C ILE A 180 -6.92 6.67 26.05
N GLU A 181 -6.31 7.85 25.94
CA GLU A 181 -5.33 8.30 26.92
C GLU A 181 -6.08 8.73 28.18
N ALA A 182 -5.66 8.22 29.34
CA ALA A 182 -6.31 8.54 30.60
C ALA A 182 -6.18 10.05 30.89
N PRO A 183 -7.27 10.74 31.26
CA PRO A 183 -7.19 12.14 31.63
C PRO A 183 -6.32 12.32 32.90
N PRO A 184 -5.65 13.47 33.07
CA PRO A 184 -4.86 13.75 34.27
C PRO A 184 -5.70 13.55 35.54
N ASN A 185 -5.10 13.00 36.59
CA ASN A 185 -5.72 12.76 37.91
C ASN A 185 -6.88 11.75 37.93
N SER A 186 -6.95 10.80 36.99
CA SER A 186 -7.95 9.72 37.02
C SER A 186 -7.61 8.55 37.97
N GLY A 187 -6.71 8.77 38.93
CA GLY A 187 -6.30 7.77 39.92
C GLY A 187 -5.52 8.32 41.13
N THR A 188 -5.64 9.63 41.42
CA THR A 188 -4.99 10.33 42.54
C THR A 188 -5.96 11.29 43.19
#